data_AF-A0AAP9XP48-F1
#
_entry.id   AF-A0AAP9XP48-F1
#
_cell.length_a   1.000
_cell.length_b   1.000
_cell.length_c   1.000
_cell.angle_alpha   90.00
_cell.angle_beta   90.00
_cell.angle_gamma   90.00
#
_symmetry.space_group_name_H-M   'P 1'
#
loop_
_entity.id
_entity.type
_entity.pdbx_description
1 polymer ?
#
loop_
_entity_poly.entity_id
_entity_poly.type
_entity_poly.pdbx_seq_one_letter_code
_entity_poly.pdbx_strand_id
1 'polypeptide(L)'
;MPNDDRNSRQADKKTEPKPELAPELTRLFKNRSRNDELIKKCKFLLIAGVPPGRVALKLRLPIERVTELYNSSYNPTCRRFAKSNQFTNAKLALTAFNEGAGLAQICKALSLPLYSVVQLLLKNQVSESQINSRLPPPDDELSIEYYRVIERKAATKFKPIQISPAWCTKKRTRKAESQTATA
;
A
#
# COMPACT_ATOMS: atom_id res chain seq x y z
N MET A 1 -26.24 -14.86 -53.03
CA MET A 1 -26.44 -15.45 -51.69
C MET A 1 -26.20 -16.95 -51.77
N PRO A 2 -25.05 -17.44 -51.29
CA PRO A 2 -24.98 -18.78 -50.72
C PRO A 2 -24.33 -18.78 -49.33
N ASN A 3 -24.91 -19.56 -48.43
CA ASN A 3 -24.64 -19.60 -46.99
C ASN A 3 -23.28 -20.23 -46.67
N ASP A 4 -22.46 -19.52 -45.89
CA ASP A 4 -21.29 -20.07 -45.20
C ASP A 4 -21.75 -20.74 -43.89
N ASP A 5 -22.04 -22.03 -43.94
CA ASP A 5 -22.21 -22.87 -42.74
C ASP A 5 -20.86 -23.08 -42.06
N ARG A 6 -20.41 -22.08 -41.29
CA ARG A 6 -19.29 -22.23 -40.38
C ARG A 6 -19.70 -23.19 -39.25
N ASN A 7 -19.27 -24.44 -39.45
CA ASN A 7 -19.15 -25.50 -38.48
C ASN A 7 -18.82 -24.95 -37.07
N SER A 8 -19.87 -24.79 -36.27
CA SER A 8 -19.77 -24.38 -34.87
C SER A 8 -19.36 -25.61 -34.07
N ARG A 9 -18.06 -25.90 -34.03
CA ARG A 9 -17.49 -26.88 -33.10
C ARG A 9 -17.61 -26.31 -31.69
N GLN A 10 -18.79 -26.46 -31.10
CA GLN A 10 -18.93 -26.40 -29.65
C GLN A 10 -18.07 -27.54 -29.11
N ALA A 11 -16.91 -27.19 -28.55
CA ALA A 11 -16.15 -28.11 -27.75
C ALA A 11 -17.02 -28.48 -26.55
N ASP A 12 -17.62 -29.67 -26.60
CA ASP A 12 -18.27 -30.29 -25.47
C ASP A 12 -17.33 -30.19 -24.27
N LYS A 13 -17.71 -29.34 -23.31
CA LYS A 13 -17.12 -29.31 -21.98
C LYS A 13 -17.51 -30.63 -21.32
N LYS A 14 -16.81 -31.71 -21.66
CA LYS A 14 -16.77 -32.92 -20.84
C LYS A 14 -16.28 -32.46 -19.48
N THR A 15 -17.18 -32.42 -18.51
CA THR A 15 -16.88 -32.36 -17.10
C THR A 15 -16.10 -33.62 -16.76
N GLU A 16 -14.78 -33.57 -16.95
CA GLU A 16 -13.87 -34.57 -16.42
C GLU A 16 -14.14 -34.71 -14.92
N PRO A 17 -14.38 -35.93 -14.40
CA PRO A 17 -14.56 -36.13 -12.97
C PRO A 17 -13.30 -35.67 -12.25
N LYS A 18 -13.46 -34.74 -11.30
CA LYS A 18 -12.39 -34.24 -10.44
C LYS A 18 -11.66 -35.46 -9.88
N PRO A 19 -10.38 -35.73 -10.22
CA PRO A 19 -9.68 -36.91 -9.73
C PRO A 19 -9.71 -36.85 -8.21
N GLU A 20 -10.26 -37.89 -7.57
CA GLU A 20 -10.35 -37.96 -6.13
C GLU A 20 -8.93 -37.79 -5.56
N LEU A 21 -8.71 -36.65 -4.90
CA LEU A 21 -7.40 -36.28 -4.42
C LEU A 21 -6.99 -37.32 -3.36
N ALA A 22 -5.89 -38.04 -3.60
CA ALA A 22 -5.39 -39.05 -2.68
C ALA A 22 -5.42 -38.50 -1.23
N PRO A 23 -5.87 -39.30 -0.24
CA PRO A 23 -6.14 -38.82 1.11
C PRO A 23 -4.93 -38.14 1.76
N GLU A 24 -3.72 -38.59 1.43
CA GLU A 24 -2.45 -37.98 1.83
C GLU A 24 -2.26 -36.54 1.31
N LEU A 25 -2.62 -36.27 0.05
CA LEU A 25 -2.57 -34.91 -0.51
C LEU A 25 -3.59 -34.01 0.17
N THR A 26 -4.79 -34.53 0.44
CA THR A 26 -5.82 -33.80 1.18
C THR A 26 -5.33 -33.42 2.58
N ARG A 27 -4.65 -34.33 3.29
CA ARG A 27 -4.07 -34.06 4.61
C ARG A 27 -2.94 -33.03 4.54
N LEU A 28 -2.02 -33.16 3.59
CA LEU A 28 -0.95 -32.20 3.34
C LEU A 28 -1.51 -30.79 3.13
N PHE A 29 -2.50 -30.67 2.27
CA PHE A 29 -3.13 -29.40 1.93
C PHE A 29 -3.88 -28.76 3.11
N LYS A 30 -4.61 -29.56 3.90
CA LYS A 30 -5.25 -29.09 5.14
C LYS A 30 -4.21 -28.58 6.15
N ASN A 31 -3.12 -29.30 6.35
CA ASN A 31 -2.05 -28.91 7.27
C ASN A 31 -1.36 -27.62 6.84
N ARG A 32 -1.04 -27.48 5.54
CA ARG A 32 -0.41 -26.25 5.01
C ARG A 32 -1.35 -25.05 5.08
N SER A 33 -2.65 -25.25 4.89
CA SER A 33 -3.65 -24.17 4.98
C SER A 33 -3.83 -23.62 6.40
N ARG A 34 -3.42 -24.38 7.42
CA ARG A 34 -3.40 -23.97 8.84
C ARG A 34 -2.09 -23.30 9.25
N ASN A 35 -1.06 -23.31 8.39
CA ASN A 35 0.23 -22.70 8.71
C ASN A 35 0.18 -21.18 8.46
N ASP A 36 0.27 -20.42 9.53
CA ASP A 36 0.18 -18.96 9.49
C ASP A 36 1.26 -18.30 8.64
N GLU A 37 2.48 -18.83 8.60
CA GLU A 37 3.56 -18.26 7.79
C GLU A 37 3.29 -18.42 6.30
N LEU A 38 2.75 -19.58 5.90
CA LEU A 38 2.36 -19.82 4.52
C LEU A 38 1.19 -18.92 4.12
N ILE A 39 0.20 -18.75 4.99
CA ILE A 39 -0.93 -17.86 4.74
C ILE A 39 -0.48 -16.39 4.67
N LYS A 40 0.44 -15.95 5.55
CA LYS A 40 1.05 -14.61 5.48
C LYS A 40 1.76 -14.39 4.15
N LYS A 41 2.59 -15.35 3.71
CA LYS A 41 3.26 -15.31 2.40
C LYS A 41 2.27 -15.31 1.23
N CYS A 42 1.19 -16.10 1.32
CA CYS A 42 0.12 -16.13 0.33
C CYS A 42 -0.52 -14.75 0.17
N LYS A 43 -0.94 -14.13 1.28
CA LYS A 43 -1.51 -12.77 1.29
C LYS A 43 -0.56 -11.76 0.66
N PHE A 44 0.73 -11.81 1.00
CA PHE A 44 1.74 -10.91 0.44
C PHE A 44 1.86 -11.06 -1.08
N LEU A 45 1.94 -12.29 -1.59
CA LEU A 45 2.04 -12.54 -3.04
C LEU A 45 0.79 -12.08 -3.81
N LEU A 46 -0.40 -12.28 -3.22
CA LEU A 46 -1.63 -11.83 -3.86
C LEU A 46 -1.71 -10.29 -3.90
N ILE A 47 -1.31 -9.60 -2.83
CA ILE A 47 -1.20 -8.12 -2.81
C ILE A 47 -0.18 -7.63 -3.84
N ALA A 48 0.92 -8.37 -4.05
CA ALA A 48 1.90 -8.09 -5.10
C ALA A 48 1.37 -8.27 -6.54
N GLY A 49 0.13 -8.76 -6.71
CA GLY A 49 -0.47 -8.98 -8.01
C GLY A 49 -0.15 -10.33 -8.65
N VAL A 50 0.41 -11.29 -7.90
CA VAL A 50 0.62 -12.65 -8.41
C VAL A 50 -0.73 -13.35 -8.52
N PRO A 51 -1.08 -13.97 -9.68
CA PRO A 51 -2.38 -14.59 -9.87
C PRO A 51 -2.58 -15.80 -8.93
N PRO A 52 -3.82 -16.05 -8.47
CA PRO A 52 -4.10 -17.05 -7.43
C PRO A 52 -3.66 -18.47 -7.82
N GLY A 53 -3.80 -18.86 -9.10
CA GLY A 53 -3.31 -20.14 -9.60
C GLY A 53 -1.80 -20.32 -9.42
N ARG A 54 -1.02 -19.28 -9.70
CA ARG A 54 0.44 -19.31 -9.53
C ARG A 54 0.85 -19.32 -8.05
N VAL A 55 0.11 -18.60 -7.20
CA VAL A 55 0.35 -18.60 -5.74
C VAL A 55 0.06 -19.98 -5.14
N ALA A 56 -1.03 -20.63 -5.55
CA ALA A 56 -1.41 -21.97 -5.10
C ALA A 56 -0.31 -23.01 -5.40
N LEU A 57 0.23 -23.00 -6.62
CA LEU A 57 1.33 -23.87 -7.01
C LEU A 57 2.62 -23.56 -6.24
N LYS A 58 2.99 -22.27 -6.12
CA LYS A 58 4.24 -21.85 -5.47
C LYS A 58 4.28 -22.21 -3.99
N LEU A 59 3.16 -22.08 -3.27
CA LEU A 59 3.08 -22.35 -1.83
C LEU A 59 2.58 -23.77 -1.51
N ARG A 60 2.18 -24.54 -2.53
CA ARG A 60 1.50 -25.83 -2.43
C ARG A 60 0.26 -25.70 -1.52
N LEU A 61 -0.60 -24.73 -1.82
CA LEU A 61 -1.87 -24.49 -1.14
C LEU A 61 -3.05 -24.90 -2.03
N PRO A 62 -4.19 -25.31 -1.46
CA PRO A 62 -5.42 -25.52 -2.22
C PRO A 62 -5.84 -24.27 -2.97
N ILE A 63 -6.19 -24.44 -4.25
CA ILE A 63 -6.63 -23.32 -5.07
C ILE A 63 -7.87 -22.64 -4.50
N GLU A 64 -8.80 -23.43 -3.95
CA GLU A 64 -10.05 -22.94 -3.34
C GLU A 64 -9.77 -21.94 -2.21
N ARG A 65 -8.81 -22.26 -1.34
CA ARG A 65 -8.41 -21.39 -0.22
C ARG A 65 -7.71 -20.10 -0.69
N VAL A 66 -6.89 -20.19 -1.73
CA VAL A 66 -6.20 -19.01 -2.29
C VAL A 66 -7.19 -18.08 -2.98
N THR A 67 -8.16 -18.64 -3.72
CA THR A 67 -9.24 -17.87 -4.35
C THR A 67 -10.14 -17.19 -3.31
N GLU A 68 -10.46 -17.86 -2.21
CA GLU A 68 -11.19 -17.26 -1.08
C GLU A 68 -10.42 -16.06 -0.49
N LEU A 69 -9.10 -16.19 -0.31
CA LEU A 69 -8.25 -15.08 0.14
C LEU A 69 -8.24 -13.91 -0.87
N TYR A 70 -8.14 -14.21 -2.16
CA TYR A 70 -8.18 -13.19 -3.21
C TYR A 70 -9.51 -12.43 -3.24
N ASN A 71 -10.63 -13.14 -3.13
CA ASN A 71 -11.98 -12.57 -3.14
C ASN A 71 -12.30 -11.81 -1.84
N SER A 72 -11.72 -12.19 -0.71
CA SER A 72 -11.91 -11.52 0.59
C SER A 72 -11.16 -10.20 0.76
N SER A 73 -10.53 -9.66 -0.30
CA SER A 73 -9.77 -8.39 -0.37
C SER A 73 -8.25 -8.49 -0.27
N TYR A 74 -7.63 -9.67 -0.36
CA TYR A 74 -6.17 -9.78 -0.53
C TYR A 74 -5.81 -9.76 -2.02
N ASN A 75 -6.20 -8.70 -2.72
CA ASN A 75 -5.93 -8.48 -4.14
C ASN A 75 -5.28 -7.09 -4.33
N PRO A 76 -4.57 -6.84 -5.45
CA PRO A 76 -3.85 -5.58 -5.66
C PRO A 76 -4.80 -4.38 -5.84
N THR A 77 -6.07 -4.63 -6.16
CA THR A 77 -7.12 -3.61 -6.30
C THR A 77 -7.55 -3.07 -4.93
N CYS A 78 -7.76 -3.93 -3.94
CA CYS A 78 -8.22 -3.55 -2.60
C CYS A 78 -7.06 -3.25 -1.63
N ARG A 79 -5.87 -3.80 -1.85
CA ARG A 79 -4.71 -3.62 -0.96
C ARG A 79 -3.45 -3.29 -1.74
N ARG A 80 -2.66 -2.37 -1.19
CA ARG A 80 -1.33 -1.99 -1.70
C ARG A 80 -0.30 -2.19 -0.61
N PHE A 81 0.96 -2.39 -0.99
CA PHE A 81 2.04 -2.35 -0.02
C PHE A 81 2.15 -0.97 0.60
N ALA A 82 2.48 -0.95 1.90
CA ALA A 82 2.89 0.27 2.54
C ALA A 82 4.09 0.85 1.77
N LYS A 83 4.12 2.17 1.60
CA LYS A 83 5.30 2.85 1.06
C LYS A 83 6.51 2.50 1.95
N SER A 84 7.70 2.46 1.34
CA SER A 84 8.94 2.28 2.08
C SER A 84 9.04 3.27 3.24
N ASN A 85 9.63 2.83 4.35
CA ASN A 85 9.74 3.64 5.56
C ASN A 85 10.50 4.95 5.24
N GLN A 86 10.06 6.06 5.83
CA GLN A 86 10.75 7.34 5.72
C GLN A 86 12.22 7.23 6.13
N PHE A 87 12.53 6.45 7.18
CA PHE A 87 13.90 6.22 7.64
C PHE A 87 14.76 5.53 6.57
N THR A 88 14.24 4.47 5.93
CA THR A 88 14.97 3.76 4.87
C THR A 88 15.18 4.64 3.65
N ASN A 89 14.17 5.44 3.27
CA ASN A 89 14.28 6.38 2.17
C ASN A 89 15.30 7.50 2.45
N ALA A 90 15.35 8.00 3.69
CA ALA A 90 16.32 9.00 4.10
C ALA A 90 17.76 8.49 3.98
N LYS A 91 18.01 7.26 4.46
CA LYS A 91 19.33 6.62 4.38
C LYS A 91 19.74 6.36 2.93
N LEU A 92 18.84 5.82 2.11
CA LEU A 92 19.10 5.56 0.69
C LEU A 92 19.35 6.85 -0.09
N ALA A 93 18.57 7.91 0.16
CA ALA A 93 18.79 9.21 -0.46
C ALA A 93 20.16 9.78 -0.10
N LEU A 94 20.56 9.70 1.16
CA LEU A 94 21.86 10.18 1.63
C LEU A 94 23.01 9.39 1.01
N THR A 95 22.92 8.05 0.99
CA THR A 95 23.93 7.19 0.36
C THR A 95 24.09 7.52 -1.12
N ALA A 96 22.99 7.57 -1.88
CA ALA A 96 23.04 7.91 -3.31
C ALA A 96 23.57 9.33 -3.56
N PHE A 97 23.23 10.29 -2.69
CA PHE A 97 23.77 11.64 -2.77
C PHE A 97 25.28 11.67 -2.54
N ASN A 98 25.78 10.93 -1.54
CA ASN A 98 27.21 10.84 -1.26
C ASN A 98 27.99 10.11 -2.38
N GLU A 99 27.36 9.15 -3.05
CA GLU A 99 27.87 8.48 -4.25
C GLU A 99 27.93 9.42 -5.48
N GLY A 100 27.37 10.63 -5.39
CA GLY A 100 27.39 11.61 -6.47
C GLY A 100 26.20 11.51 -7.43
N ALA A 101 25.18 10.71 -7.12
CA ALA A 101 23.99 10.62 -7.96
C ALA A 101 23.24 11.96 -8.05
N GLY A 102 22.74 12.27 -9.24
CA GLY A 102 21.93 13.48 -9.46
C GLY A 102 20.57 13.38 -8.76
N LEU A 103 19.98 14.51 -8.35
CA LEU A 103 18.71 14.52 -7.63
C LEU A 103 17.56 13.88 -8.42
N ALA A 104 17.52 14.05 -9.74
CA ALA A 104 16.55 13.40 -10.63
C ALA A 104 16.65 11.86 -10.58
N GLN A 105 17.88 11.32 -10.54
CA GLN A 105 18.11 9.87 -10.44
C GLN A 105 17.63 9.34 -9.08
N ILE A 106 17.92 10.06 -8.00
CA ILE A 106 17.48 9.72 -6.65
C ILE A 106 15.95 9.73 -6.55
N CYS A 107 15.29 10.72 -7.15
CA CYS A 107 13.82 10.80 -7.21
C CYS A 107 13.23 9.59 -7.94
N LYS A 108 13.82 9.21 -9.07
CA LYS A 108 13.39 8.04 -9.85
C LYS A 108 13.59 6.73 -9.07
N ALA A 109 14.71 6.56 -8.39
CA ALA A 109 15.01 5.36 -7.60
C ALA A 109 14.05 5.20 -6.41
N LEU A 110 13.73 6.29 -5.71
CA LEU A 110 12.86 6.27 -4.53
C LEU A 110 11.37 6.40 -4.87
N SER A 111 11.01 6.73 -6.12
CA SER A 111 9.66 7.09 -6.54
C SER A 111 9.03 8.21 -5.69
N LEU A 112 9.86 9.19 -5.32
CA LEU A 112 9.48 10.33 -4.49
C LEU A 112 9.60 11.64 -5.29
N PRO A 113 8.76 12.65 -5.00
CA PRO A 113 8.90 13.96 -5.63
C PRO A 113 10.16 14.68 -5.11
N LEU A 114 10.72 15.57 -5.93
CA LEU A 114 11.96 16.30 -5.64
C LEU A 114 11.91 17.04 -4.29
N TYR A 115 10.79 17.70 -3.97
CA TYR A 115 10.61 18.37 -2.68
C TYR A 115 10.81 17.43 -1.48
N SER A 116 10.28 16.21 -1.54
CA SER A 116 10.44 15.23 -0.46
C SER A 116 11.88 14.76 -0.33
N VAL A 117 12.58 14.55 -1.45
CA VAL A 117 14.00 14.16 -1.45
C VAL A 117 14.87 15.26 -0.85
N VAL A 118 14.66 16.52 -1.27
CA VAL A 118 15.36 17.69 -0.69
C VAL A 118 15.11 17.76 0.82
N GLN A 119 13.87 17.62 1.28
CA GLN A 119 13.56 17.64 2.71
C GLN A 119 14.23 16.49 3.48
N LEU A 120 14.35 15.30 2.88
CA LEU A 120 15.04 14.17 3.49
C LEU A 120 16.54 14.45 3.63
N LEU A 121 17.17 15.04 2.61
CA LEU A 121 18.58 15.41 2.65
C LEU A 121 18.86 16.52 3.67
N LEU A 122 18.00 17.54 3.74
CA LEU A 122 18.10 18.61 4.74
C LEU A 122 17.97 18.08 6.18
N LYS A 123 17.04 17.14 6.41
CA LYS A 123 16.92 16.46 7.72
C LYS A 123 18.17 15.67 8.11
N ASN A 124 18.93 15.21 7.11
CA ASN A 124 20.19 14.51 7.30
C ASN A 124 21.42 15.44 7.26
N GLN A 125 21.22 16.76 7.43
CA GLN A 125 22.28 17.77 7.53
C GLN A 125 23.12 17.97 6.26
N VAL A 126 22.58 17.67 5.09
CA VAL A 126 23.19 18.10 3.82
C VAL A 126 22.92 19.60 3.63
N SER A 127 23.95 20.38 3.28
CA SER A 127 23.79 21.82 3.14
C SER A 127 22.94 22.20 1.92
N GLU A 128 22.15 23.26 2.03
CA GLU A 128 21.33 23.77 0.91
C GLU A 128 22.19 24.12 -0.31
N SER A 129 23.40 24.64 -0.10
CA SER A 129 24.36 24.93 -1.17
C SER A 129 24.77 23.68 -1.96
N GLN A 130 24.98 22.55 -1.29
CA GLN A 130 25.33 21.27 -1.93
C GLN A 130 24.14 20.67 -2.68
N ILE A 131 22.92 20.88 -2.18
CA ILE A 131 21.71 20.43 -2.86
C ILE A 131 21.46 21.29 -4.10
N ASN A 132 21.59 22.62 -3.98
CA ASN A 132 21.34 23.56 -5.05
C ASN A 132 22.30 23.39 -6.23
N SER A 133 23.55 22.99 -5.98
CA SER A 133 24.51 22.71 -7.05
C SER A 133 24.16 21.48 -7.90
N ARG A 134 23.26 20.62 -7.42
CA ARG A 134 22.83 19.38 -8.08
C ARG A 134 21.36 19.39 -8.49
N LEU A 135 20.69 20.53 -8.41
CA LEU A 135 19.32 20.68 -8.89
C LEU A 135 19.27 20.46 -10.41
N PRO A 136 18.22 19.79 -10.92
CA PRO A 136 17.98 19.75 -12.35
C PRO A 136 17.75 21.16 -12.92
N PRO A 137 17.90 21.36 -14.24
CA PRO A 137 17.59 22.63 -14.90
C PRO A 137 16.19 23.13 -14.55
N PRO A 138 15.96 24.46 -14.55
CA PRO A 138 14.68 25.05 -14.17
C PRO A 138 13.53 24.69 -15.13
N ASP A 139 13.85 24.41 -16.40
CA ASP A 139 12.87 24.02 -17.43
C ASP A 139 12.42 22.54 -17.33
N ASP A 140 13.06 21.75 -16.46
CA ASP A 140 12.67 20.35 -16.24
C ASP A 140 11.36 20.28 -15.44
N GLU A 141 10.51 19.31 -15.78
CA GLU A 141 9.19 19.10 -15.14
C GLU A 141 9.33 18.94 -13.61
N LEU A 142 10.42 18.28 -13.19
CA LEU A 142 10.73 18.02 -11.79
C LEU A 142 10.97 19.32 -10.99
N SER A 143 11.66 20.27 -11.61
CA SER A 143 12.01 21.57 -11.02
C SER A 143 10.79 22.48 -10.95
N ILE A 144 9.97 22.51 -12.00
CA ILE A 144 8.72 23.27 -12.04
C ILE A 144 7.79 22.84 -10.90
N GLU A 145 7.59 21.54 -10.73
CA GLU A 145 6.77 21.01 -9.63
C GLU A 145 7.39 21.29 -8.25
N TYR A 146 8.72 21.25 -8.14
CA TYR A 146 9.42 21.60 -6.91
C TYR A 146 9.15 23.06 -6.49
N TYR A 147 9.29 24.01 -7.40
CA TYR A 147 9.02 25.43 -7.12
C TYR A 147 7.54 25.68 -6.79
N ARG A 148 6.60 25.05 -7.53
CA ARG A 148 5.16 25.11 -7.20
C ARG A 148 4.86 24.62 -5.79
N VAL A 149 5.53 23.56 -5.33
CA VAL A 149 5.36 23.04 -3.98
C VAL A 149 5.95 24.00 -2.94
N ILE A 150 7.11 24.60 -3.21
CA ILE A 150 7.71 25.62 -2.32
C ILE A 150 6.77 26.81 -2.15
N GLU A 151 6.26 27.38 -3.25
CA GLU A 151 5.34 28.51 -3.22
C GLU A 151 4.08 28.20 -2.41
N ARG A 152 3.48 27.02 -2.64
CA ARG A 152 2.33 26.55 -1.87
C ARG A 152 2.64 26.43 -0.39
N LYS A 153 3.81 25.88 -0.03
CA LYS A 153 4.23 25.71 1.36
C LYS A 153 4.53 27.05 2.04
N ALA A 154 5.12 28.01 1.32
CA ALA A 154 5.35 29.37 1.80
C ALA A 154 4.04 30.13 2.05
N ALA A 155 3.04 29.93 1.20
CA ALA A 155 1.70 30.50 1.39
C ALA A 155 0.94 29.85 2.55
N THR A 156 1.15 28.55 2.78
CA THR A 156 0.48 27.79 3.86
C THR A 156 1.14 28.05 5.22
N LYS A 157 0.87 29.21 5.82
CA LYS A 157 1.23 29.47 7.22
C LYS A 157 0.29 28.66 8.12
N PHE A 158 0.82 27.68 8.86
CA PHE A 158 0.04 26.93 9.85
C PHE A 158 -0.57 27.89 10.86
N LYS A 159 -1.91 28.02 10.84
CA LYS A 159 -2.64 28.71 11.91
C LYS A 159 -2.88 27.67 13.00
N PRO A 160 -2.36 27.85 14.22
CA PRO A 160 -2.66 26.94 15.31
C PRO A 160 -4.18 26.86 15.47
N ILE A 161 -4.70 25.65 15.57
CA ILE A 161 -6.12 25.44 15.87
C ILE A 161 -6.35 26.07 17.24
N GLN A 162 -7.05 27.19 17.28
CA GLN A 162 -7.52 27.76 18.53
C GLN A 162 -8.67 26.88 19.01
N ILE A 163 -8.37 25.89 19.84
CA ILE A 163 -9.38 25.11 20.54
C ILE A 163 -9.95 26.03 21.62
N SER A 164 -11.11 26.64 21.34
CA SER A 164 -11.81 27.44 22.34
C SER A 164 -12.22 26.53 23.51
N PRO A 165 -11.90 26.88 24.77
CA PRO A 165 -12.10 25.99 25.94
C PRO A 165 -13.58 25.78 26.35
N ALA A 166 -14.55 26.30 25.58
CA ALA A 166 -15.96 26.37 25.97
C ALA A 166 -16.68 25.02 26.08
N TRP A 167 -16.07 23.91 25.64
CA TRP A 167 -16.73 22.59 25.60
C TRP A 167 -16.47 21.75 26.86
N CYS A 168 -15.65 22.26 27.80
CA CYS A 168 -15.27 21.55 29.01
C CYS A 168 -15.98 22.08 30.28
N THR A 169 -17.27 22.44 30.18
CA THR A 169 -18.08 22.85 31.35
C THR A 169 -19.52 22.34 31.28
N LYS A 170 -19.71 21.02 31.34
CA LYS A 170 -20.95 20.44 31.89
C LYS A 170 -20.62 19.25 32.80
N LYS A 171 -19.97 19.54 33.95
CA LYS A 171 -20.03 18.62 35.09
C LYS A 171 -21.51 18.55 35.50
N ARG A 172 -22.15 17.42 35.20
CA ARG A 172 -23.50 17.06 35.68
C ARG A 172 -23.52 17.18 37.20
N THR A 173 -24.12 18.23 37.74
CA THR A 173 -24.61 18.25 39.11
C THR A 173 -25.81 17.30 39.17
N ARG A 174 -25.60 16.08 39.67
CA ARG A 174 -26.70 15.20 40.05
C ARG A 174 -27.35 15.84 41.29
N LYS A 175 -28.48 16.52 41.09
CA LYS A 175 -29.35 16.93 42.19
C LYS A 175 -29.99 15.66 42.76
N ALA A 176 -29.61 15.30 43.98
CA ALA A 176 -30.29 14.27 44.75
C ALA A 176 -31.62 14.88 45.24
N GLU A 177 -32.72 14.48 44.63
CA GLU A 177 -34.06 14.75 45.14
C GLU A 177 -34.60 13.45 45.73
N SER A 178 -34.32 13.29 47.02
CA SER A 178 -35.03 12.38 47.91
C SER A 178 -36.49 12.81 48.01
N GLN A 179 -37.40 12.04 47.44
CA GLN A 179 -38.82 12.13 47.73
C GLN A 179 -39.22 10.95 48.62
N THR A 180 -39.72 11.31 49.78
CA THR A 180 -40.24 10.50 50.88
C THR A 180 -41.50 9.73 50.46
N ALA A 181 -41.53 8.44 50.74
CA ALA A 181 -42.77 7.66 50.78
C ALA A 181 -43.53 7.98 52.07
N THR A 182 -44.81 8.29 51.95
CA THR A 182 -45.76 8.33 53.08
C THR A 182 -46.82 7.27 52.84
N ALA A 183 -47.21 6.61 53.93
CA ALA A 183 -48.01 5.40 54.05
C ALA A 183 -49.40 5.46 53.42
#